data_AF-A0A7X5XUF4-F1
#
_entry.id   AF-A0A7X5XUF4-F1
#
_cell.length_a   1.000
_cell.length_b   1.000
_cell.length_c   1.000
_cell.angle_alpha   90.00
_cell.angle_beta   90.00
_cell.angle_gamma   90.00
#
_symmetry.space_group_name_H-M   'P 1'
#
loop_
_entity.id
_entity.type
_entity.pdbx_description
1 polymer ?
#
loop_
_entity_poly.entity_id
_entity_poly.type
_entity_poly.pdbx_seq_one_letter_code
_entity_poly.pdbx_strand_id
1 'polypeptide(L)' 'MQAVTEGDRRKEVRILLGQIQAHPERDWAEARRRIATLNKLIAAPPRPRAH' A
#
# COMPACT_ATOMS: atom_id res chain seq x y z
N MET A 1 14.58 9.24 7.92
CA MET A 1 13.62 8.72 6.92
C MET A 1 13.44 7.24 7.19
N GLN A 2 12.29 6.82 7.70
CA GLN A 2 12.05 5.41 8.04
C GLN A 2 11.96 4.62 6.73
N ALA A 3 12.85 3.65 6.52
CA ALA A 3 12.83 2.82 5.33
C ALA A 3 11.58 1.94 5.37
N VAL A 4 10.51 2.41 4.71
CA VAL A 4 9.26 1.68 4.57
C VAL A 4 9.56 0.42 3.75
N THR A 5 9.68 -0.72 4.42
CA THR A 5 9.96 -2.01 3.76
C THR A 5 8.73 -2.49 3.00
N GLU A 6 8.89 -3.42 2.06
CA GLU A 6 7.74 -4.05 1.39
C GLU A 6 6.77 -4.70 2.38
N GLY A 7 7.28 -5.23 3.51
CA GLY A 7 6.46 -5.78 4.58
C GLY A 7 5.57 -4.72 5.24
N ASP A 8 6.11 -3.52 5.46
CA ASP A 8 5.36 -2.39 6.00
C ASP A 8 4.27 -1.92 5.02
N ARG A 9 4.59 -1.83 3.73
CA ARG A 9 3.63 -1.50 2.67
C ARG A 9 2.47 -2.50 2.59
N ARG A 10 2.76 -3.81 2.70
CA ARG A 10 1.70 -4.84 2.75
C ARG A 10 0.83 -4.72 4.00
N LYS A 11 1.43 -4.38 5.14
CA LYS A 11 0.70 -4.16 6.40
C LYS A 11 -0.25 -2.96 6.28
N GLU A 12 0.23 -1.84 5.72
CA GLU A 12 -0.60 -0.67 5.43
C GLU A 12 -1.79 -1.01 4.51
N VAL A 13 -1.56 -1.75 3.42
CA VAL A 13 -2.65 -2.17 2.52
C VAL A 13 -3.72 -2.97 3.25
N ARG A 14 -3.33 -3.91 4.12
CA ARG A 14 -4.30 -4.70 4.93
C ARG A 14 -5.10 -3.82 5.89
N ILE A 15 -4.44 -2.87 6.55
CA ILE A 15 -5.11 -1.94 7.47
C ILE A 15 -6.13 -1.09 6.72
N LEU A 16 -5.75 -0.53 5.56
CA LEU A 16 -6.64 0.27 4.73
C LEU A 16 -7.84 -0.54 4.22
N LEU A 17 -7.62 -1.77 3.77
CA LEU A 17 -8.71 -2.66 3.35
C LEU A 17 -9.66 -3.03 4.50
N GLY A 18 -9.13 -3.20 5.71
CA GLY A 18 -9.93 -3.44 6.92
C GLY A 18 -10.79 -2.23 7.27
N GLN A 19 -10.24 -1.01 7.18
CA GLN A 19 -11.00 0.22 7.42
C GLN A 19 -12.09 0.45 6.37
N ILE A 20 -11.81 0.16 5.10
CA ILE A 20 -12.81 0.24 4.01
C ILE A 20 -13.99 -0.71 4.28
N GLN A 21 -13.70 -1.94 4.74
CA GLN A 21 -14.75 -2.89 5.10
C GLN A 21 -15.51 -2.51 6.37
N ALA A 22 -14.83 -1.91 7.36
CA ALA A 22 -15.45 -1.52 8.61
C ALA A 22 -16.39 -0.32 8.46
N HIS A 23 -16.09 0.62 7.55
CA HIS A 23 -16.92 1.80 7.32
C HIS A 23 -17.13 2.07 5.83
N PRO A 24 -17.92 1.23 5.14
CA PRO A 24 -18.17 1.40 3.70
C PRO A 24 -18.94 2.70 3.38
N GLU A 25 -19.58 3.32 4.37
CA GLU A 25 -20.32 4.58 4.25
C GLU A 25 -19.41 5.80 4.07
N ARG A 26 -18.11 5.71 4.39
CA ARG A 26 -17.15 6.79 4.17
C ARG A 26 -16.61 6.77 2.74
N ASP A 27 -16.23 7.95 2.26
CA ASP A 27 -15.47 8.04 1.02
C ASP A 27 -14.03 7.55 1.24
N TRP A 28 -13.65 6.55 0.45
CA TRP A 28 -12.34 5.91 0.49
C TRP A 28 -11.53 6.16 -0.78
N ALA A 29 -11.86 7.18 -1.57
CA ALA A 29 -11.17 7.44 -2.82
C ALA A 29 -9.65 7.64 -2.60
N GLU A 30 -9.27 8.39 -1.57
CA GLU A 30 -7.87 8.57 -1.19
C GLU A 30 -7.21 7.26 -0.72
N ALA A 31 -7.89 6.48 0.13
CA ALA A 31 -7.36 5.20 0.60
C ALA A 31 -7.19 4.19 -0.55
N ARG A 32 -8.13 4.12 -1.49
CA ARG A 32 -7.99 3.29 -2.70
C ARG A 32 -6.83 3.75 -3.56
N ARG A 33 -6.63 5.07 -3.72
CA ARG A 33 -5.48 5.64 -4.45
C ARG A 33 -4.16 5.31 -3.76
N ARG A 34 -4.15 5.32 -2.43
CA ARG A 34 -3.01 4.91 -1.59
C ARG A 34 -2.71 3.42 -1.78
N ILE A 35 -3.72 2.55 -1.69
CA ILE A 35 -3.59 1.11 -1.93
C ILE A 35 -3.02 0.83 -3.33
N ALA A 36 -3.52 1.50 -4.36
CA ALA A 36 -3.01 1.34 -5.72
C ALA A 36 -1.52 1.74 -5.84
N THR A 37 -1.13 2.83 -5.18
CA THR A 37 0.27 3.27 -5.13
C THR A 37 1.15 2.26 -4.38
N LEU A 38 0.70 1.79 -3.21
CA LEU A 38 1.40 0.79 -2.42
C LEU A 38 1.55 -0.52 -3.19
N ASN A 39 0.50 -0.99 -3.86
CA ASN A 39 0.56 -2.17 -4.72
C ASN A 39 1.57 -2.02 -5.86
N LYS A 40 1.66 -0.84 -6.50
CA LYS A 40 2.69 -0.58 -7.52
C LYS A 40 4.11 -0.63 -6.94
N LEU A 41 4.31 -0.10 -5.73
CA LEU A 41 5.61 -0.12 -5.05
C LEU A 41 6.00 -1.50 -4.52
N ILE A 42 5.04 -2.40 -4.31
CA ILE A 42 5.26 -3.81 -3.95
C ILE A 42 5.48 -4.65 -5.22
N ALA A 43 4.71 -4.38 -6.28
CA ALA A 43 4.77 -5.13 -7.54
C ALA A 43 5.95 -4.74 -8.43
N ALA A 44 6.56 -3.58 -8.21
CA ALA A 44 7.85 -3.24 -8.81
C ALA A 44 8.94 -3.98 -8.02
N PRO A 45 9.48 -5.12 -8.51
CA PRO A 45 10.68 -5.68 -7.90
C PRO A 45 11.76 -4.60 -7.93
N PRO A 46 12.63 -4.50 -6.90
CA PRO A 46 13.84 -3.72 -7.05
C PRO A 46 14.53 -4.28 -8.29
N ARG A 47 14.61 -3.49 -9.37
CA ARG A 47 15.45 -3.86 -10.51
C ARG A 47 16.80 -4.20 -9.90
N PRO A 48 17.36 -5.41 -10.12
CA PRO A 48 18.73 -5.64 -9.74
C PRO A 48 19.52 -4.56 -10.47
N ARG A 49 20.07 -3.61 -9.70
CA ARG A 49 21.07 -2.70 -10.21
C ARG A 49 22.24 -3.60 -10.55
N ALA A 50 22.30 -4.05 -11.81
CA ALA A 50 23.47 -4.69 -12.35
C ALA A 50 24.62 -3.70 -12.15
N HIS A 51 25.61 -4.12 -11.37
CA HIS A 51 26.85 -3.40 -11.14
C HIS A 51 28.00 -4.37 -11.34
#